data_AF-A0A7X8UME0-F1
#
_entry.id   AF-A0A7X8UME0-F1
#
_cell.length_a   1.000
_cell.length_b   1.000
_cell.length_c   1.000
_cell.angle_alpha   90.00
_cell.angle_beta   90.00
_cell.angle_gamma   90.00
#
_symmetry.space_group_name_H-M   'P 1'
#
loop_
_entity.id
_entity.type
_entity.pdbx_description
1 polymer ?
#
loop_
_entity_poly.entity_id
_entity_poly.type
_entity_poly.pdbx_seq_one_letter_code
_entity_poly.pdbx_strand_id
1 'polypeptide(L)'
;MPSPCFDELLRVLDRKAPTRPTLFEFFMNAPLYDRLTNGRFQGAKEHSRQYWRRQILAFTNAGYDYVNIRSCDFAFPGPEVRQEASRSLNEGASIADRPSFEAYPWPKPEDCDYSCIEELAPELPKGSKFIVWGPGGVLENAIALVGYQNLCMMTMDDPELTRDL
;
A
#
# COMPACT_ATOMS: atom_id res chain seq x y z
N MET A 1 -18.77 17.35 -12.65
CA MET A 1 -17.58 16.52 -12.99
C MET A 1 -18.02 15.45 -13.97
N PRO A 2 -17.15 15.03 -14.92
CA PRO A 2 -17.44 13.88 -15.76
C PRO A 2 -17.64 12.63 -14.91
N SER A 3 -18.43 11.67 -15.40
CA SER A 3 -18.61 10.38 -14.74
C SER A 3 -17.30 9.57 -14.76
N PRO A 4 -16.97 8.85 -13.68
CA PRO A 4 -15.78 7.99 -13.66
C PRO A 4 -15.80 6.92 -14.74
N CYS A 5 -14.63 6.64 -15.32
CA CYS A 5 -14.40 5.62 -16.34
C CYS A 5 -12.99 5.03 -16.18
N PHE A 6 -12.89 3.91 -15.47
CA PHE A 6 -11.63 3.22 -15.21
C PHE A 6 -10.87 2.79 -16.49
N ASP A 7 -11.58 2.61 -17.61
CA ASP A 7 -10.97 2.24 -18.89
C ASP A 7 -10.00 3.30 -19.41
N GLU A 8 -10.13 4.58 -19.01
CA GLU A 8 -9.14 5.60 -19.35
C GLU A 8 -7.78 5.30 -18.72
N LEU A 9 -7.77 4.83 -17.46
CA LEU A 9 -6.55 4.39 -16.80
C LEU A 9 -5.98 3.14 -17.47
N LEU A 10 -6.83 2.17 -17.83
CA LEU A 10 -6.39 0.98 -18.56
C LEU A 10 -5.73 1.33 -19.90
N ARG A 11 -6.25 2.32 -20.64
CA ARG A 11 -5.61 2.81 -21.87
C ARG A 11 -4.21 3.37 -21.60
N VAL A 12 -4.05 4.18 -20.55
CA VAL A 12 -2.74 4.72 -20.17
C VAL A 12 -1.76 3.60 -19.82
N LEU A 13 -2.19 2.60 -19.02
CA LEU A 13 -1.36 1.45 -18.65
C LEU A 13 -0.98 0.59 -19.86
N ASP A 14 -1.88 0.47 -20.85
CA ASP A 14 -1.65 -0.16 -22.15
C ASP A 14 -0.81 0.69 -23.11
N ARG A 15 -0.31 1.87 -22.68
CA ARG A 15 0.43 2.84 -23.51
C ARG A 15 -0.37 3.34 -24.72
N LYS A 16 -1.69 3.41 -24.59
CA LYS A 16 -2.63 3.99 -25.57
C LYS A 16 -3.02 5.40 -25.15
N ALA A 17 -3.44 6.21 -26.12
CA ALA A 17 -3.97 7.55 -25.83
C ALA A 17 -5.38 7.43 -25.18
N PRO A 18 -5.59 7.98 -23.97
CA PRO A 18 -6.92 8.08 -23.38
C PRO A 18 -7.77 9.13 -24.12
N THR A 19 -9.10 9.07 -23.97
CA THR A 19 -10.03 10.00 -24.63
C THR A 19 -10.08 11.37 -23.95
N ARG A 20 -9.56 11.46 -22.73
CA ARG A 20 -9.42 12.67 -21.92
C ARG A 20 -8.17 12.59 -21.05
N PRO A 21 -7.71 13.72 -20.47
CA PRO A 21 -6.71 13.68 -19.41
C PRO A 21 -7.14 12.71 -18.31
N THR A 22 -6.27 11.75 -18.02
CA THR A 22 -6.48 10.72 -17.01
C THR A 22 -5.66 11.10 -15.79
N LEU A 23 -6.33 11.26 -14.65
CA LEU A 23 -5.69 11.66 -13.40
C LEU A 23 -5.05 10.44 -12.73
N PHE A 24 -3.90 10.66 -12.08
CA PHE A 24 -3.26 9.67 -11.24
C PHE A 24 -2.71 10.32 -9.97
N GLU A 25 -3.03 9.71 -8.84
CA GLU A 25 -2.53 9.99 -7.50
C GLU A 25 -2.47 8.69 -6.70
N PHE A 26 -1.42 8.50 -5.91
CA PHE A 26 -1.27 7.34 -5.02
C PHE A 26 -1.91 7.61 -3.65
N PHE A 27 -1.64 8.77 -3.05
CA PHE A 27 -2.33 9.21 -1.83
C PHE A 27 -2.29 10.72 -1.69
N MET A 28 -3.31 11.26 -1.01
CA MET A 28 -3.37 12.68 -0.67
C MET A 28 -2.85 12.90 0.75
N ASN A 29 -2.40 14.11 1.06
CA ASN A 29 -2.14 14.46 2.45
C ASN A 29 -3.48 14.58 3.24
N ALA A 30 -3.42 14.42 4.56
CA ALA A 30 -4.62 14.42 5.41
C ALA A 30 -5.49 15.69 5.28
N PRO A 31 -4.93 16.92 5.26
CA PRO A 31 -5.76 18.12 5.09
C PRO A 31 -6.52 18.18 3.77
N LEU A 32 -5.94 17.65 2.68
CA LEU A 32 -6.61 17.59 1.39
C LEU A 32 -7.78 16.61 1.40
N TYR A 33 -7.63 15.44 2.03
CA TYR A 33 -8.75 14.53 2.26
C TYR A 33 -9.90 15.22 3.00
N ASP A 34 -9.61 15.93 4.10
CA ASP A 34 -10.65 16.63 4.88
C ASP A 34 -11.35 17.72 4.08
N ARG A 35 -10.59 18.47 3.28
CA ARG A 35 -11.16 19.50 2.39
C ARG A 35 -12.08 18.88 1.33
N LEU A 36 -11.66 17.77 0.71
CA LEU A 36 -12.44 17.10 -0.32
C LEU A 36 -13.68 16.40 0.23
N THR A 37 -13.69 15.98 1.50
CA THR A 37 -14.84 15.34 2.15
C THR A 37 -15.70 16.29 2.98
N ASN A 38 -15.38 17.59 3.02
CA ASN A 38 -15.98 18.56 3.94
C ASN A 38 -15.95 18.07 5.40
N GLY A 39 -14.83 17.50 5.83
CA GLY A 39 -14.62 16.98 7.20
C GLY A 39 -15.32 15.65 7.50
N ARG A 40 -16.04 15.05 6.55
CA ARG A 40 -16.66 13.73 6.76
C ARG A 40 -15.58 12.68 7.00
N PHE A 41 -15.76 11.90 8.06
CA PHE A 41 -14.84 10.85 8.52
C PHE A 41 -13.45 11.37 8.95
N GLN A 42 -13.32 12.67 9.23
CA GLN A 42 -12.11 13.22 9.80
C GLN A 42 -11.77 12.51 11.12
N GLY A 43 -10.48 12.20 11.32
CA GLY A 43 -10.02 11.47 12.51
C GLY A 43 -10.38 9.98 12.54
N ALA A 44 -10.95 9.42 11.47
CA ALA A 44 -11.16 7.98 11.37
C ALA A 44 -9.84 7.23 11.57
N LYS A 45 -9.87 6.18 12.39
CA LYS A 45 -8.72 5.29 12.62
C LYS A 45 -8.22 4.74 11.28
N GLU A 46 -6.92 4.81 11.06
CA GLU A 46 -6.29 4.31 9.84
C GLU A 46 -6.71 2.87 9.53
N HIS A 47 -6.93 2.60 8.24
CA HIS A 47 -7.43 1.33 7.70
C HIS A 47 -8.81 0.85 8.19
N SER A 48 -9.52 1.61 9.03
CA SER A 48 -10.92 1.32 9.35
C SER A 48 -11.85 1.51 8.13
N ARG A 49 -13.07 0.95 8.18
CA ARG A 49 -14.07 1.19 7.13
C ARG A 49 -14.39 2.68 6.94
N GLN A 50 -14.42 3.46 8.03
CA GLN A 50 -14.65 4.91 7.96
C GLN A 50 -13.47 5.64 7.32
N TYR A 51 -12.24 5.16 7.54
CA TYR A 51 -11.07 5.66 6.83
C TYR A 51 -11.27 5.45 5.32
N TRP A 52 -11.51 4.22 4.87
CA TRP A 52 -11.69 3.95 3.43
C TRP A 52 -12.86 4.69 2.78
N ARG A 53 -13.97 4.89 3.50
CA ARG A 53 -15.08 5.76 3.05
C ARG A 53 -14.64 7.20 2.80
N ARG A 54 -13.72 7.73 3.62
CA ARG A 54 -13.09 9.04 3.40
C ARG A 54 -12.31 9.06 2.09
N GLN A 55 -11.53 8.01 1.79
CA GLN A 55 -10.77 7.94 0.54
C GLN A 55 -11.71 7.84 -0.67
N ILE A 56 -12.73 6.98 -0.62
CA ILE A 56 -13.71 6.84 -1.70
C ILE A 56 -14.36 8.19 -2.00
N LEU A 57 -14.84 8.88 -0.97
CA LEU A 57 -15.47 10.19 -1.13
C LEU A 57 -14.50 11.25 -1.67
N ALA A 58 -13.27 11.30 -1.16
CA ALA A 58 -12.29 12.30 -1.60
C ALA A 58 -11.83 12.09 -3.05
N PHE A 59 -11.50 10.86 -3.43
CA PHE A 59 -11.11 10.53 -4.81
C PHE A 59 -12.27 10.82 -5.78
N THR A 60 -13.50 10.47 -5.39
CA THR A 60 -14.71 10.81 -6.16
C THR A 60 -14.86 12.31 -6.34
N ASN A 61 -14.72 13.09 -5.26
CA ASN A 61 -14.88 14.55 -5.29
C ASN A 61 -13.73 15.28 -6.01
N ALA A 62 -12.56 14.64 -6.14
CA ALA A 62 -11.45 15.14 -6.92
C ALA A 62 -11.49 14.69 -8.39
N GLY A 63 -12.45 13.86 -8.79
CA GLY A 63 -12.67 13.45 -10.18
C GLY A 63 -11.80 12.28 -10.65
N TYR A 64 -11.30 11.46 -9.72
CA TYR A 64 -10.54 10.26 -10.07
C TYR A 64 -11.44 9.11 -10.53
N ASP A 65 -10.90 8.29 -11.44
CA ASP A 65 -11.56 7.12 -12.01
C ASP A 65 -11.42 5.86 -11.14
N TYR A 66 -10.76 5.99 -10.00
CA TYR A 66 -10.42 4.90 -9.11
C TYR A 66 -10.23 5.38 -7.68
N VAL A 67 -10.06 4.43 -6.77
CA VAL A 67 -9.65 4.69 -5.39
C VAL A 67 -8.57 3.67 -5.02
N ASN A 68 -7.47 4.13 -4.41
CA ASN A 68 -6.48 3.20 -3.87
C ASN A 68 -6.98 2.60 -2.54
N ILE A 69 -6.76 1.31 -2.35
CA ILE A 69 -7.16 0.60 -1.13
C ILE A 69 -6.13 -0.46 -0.77
N ARG A 70 -5.96 -0.73 0.53
CA ARG A 70 -5.27 -1.91 1.01
C ARG A 70 -6.27 -3.05 1.12
N SER A 71 -5.99 -4.19 0.51
CA SER A 71 -6.92 -5.33 0.49
C SER A 71 -7.10 -6.00 1.85
N CYS A 72 -6.02 -6.06 2.64
CA CYS A 72 -5.96 -6.68 3.95
C CYS A 72 -4.78 -6.13 4.75
N ASP A 73 -4.61 -6.58 5.99
CA ASP A 73 -3.52 -6.14 6.86
C ASP A 73 -2.20 -6.92 6.70
N PHE A 74 -2.04 -7.71 5.62
CA PHE A 74 -0.83 -8.49 5.34
C PHE A 74 0.44 -7.63 5.42
N ALA A 75 1.34 -7.98 6.33
CA ALA A 75 2.62 -7.34 6.54
C ALA A 75 3.60 -8.36 7.13
N PHE A 76 4.90 -8.13 6.89
CA PHE A 76 5.95 -8.90 7.52
C PHE A 76 6.18 -8.36 8.95
N PRO A 77 5.96 -9.16 10.00
CA PRO A 77 6.11 -8.71 11.39
C PRO A 77 7.56 -8.31 11.69
N GLY A 78 7.74 -7.18 12.36
CA GLY A 78 9.05 -6.70 12.79
C GLY A 78 8.94 -5.91 14.09
N PRO A 79 10.08 -5.58 14.72
CA PRO A 79 10.10 -4.74 15.91
C PRO A 79 9.54 -3.35 15.59
N GLU A 80 9.00 -2.69 16.61
CA GLU A 80 8.68 -1.28 16.49
C GLU A 80 9.95 -0.47 16.27
N VAL A 81 9.92 0.35 15.23
CA VAL A 81 11.00 1.26 14.85
C VAL A 81 10.60 2.69 15.17
N ARG A 82 11.57 3.53 15.50
CA ARG A 82 11.29 4.92 15.89
C ARG A 82 10.76 5.71 14.70
N GLN A 83 9.81 6.59 14.99
CA GLN A 83 9.24 7.53 14.01
C GLN A 83 9.95 8.87 14.16
N GLU A 84 11.02 9.03 13.40
CA GLU A 84 11.90 10.21 13.39
C GLU A 84 11.87 10.88 12.00
N ALA A 85 12.38 12.11 11.90
CA ALA A 85 12.48 12.81 10.61
C ALA A 85 13.37 12.06 9.60
N SER A 86 14.33 11.27 10.08
CA SER A 86 15.12 10.33 9.32
C SER A 86 15.53 9.17 10.22
N ARG A 87 15.69 7.98 9.66
CA ARG A 87 16.12 6.78 10.38
C ARG A 87 17.05 5.94 9.53
N SER A 88 17.82 5.07 10.19
CA SER A 88 18.67 4.10 9.51
C SER A 88 17.81 3.04 8.81
N LEU A 89 18.16 2.70 7.57
CA LEU A 89 17.57 1.54 6.88
C LEU A 89 18.06 0.20 7.44
N ASN A 90 18.93 0.19 8.45
CA ASN A 90 19.29 -1.00 9.22
C ASN A 90 18.49 -1.13 10.53
N GLU A 91 17.73 -0.09 10.91
CA GLU A 91 16.93 -0.15 12.13
C GLU A 91 15.75 -1.10 11.95
N GLY A 92 15.54 -1.99 12.92
CA GLY A 92 14.43 -2.94 12.93
C GLY A 92 14.69 -4.25 12.19
N ALA A 93 15.93 -4.50 11.74
CA ALA A 93 16.33 -5.78 11.18
C ALA A 93 16.04 -6.93 12.18
N SER A 94 15.33 -7.95 11.70
CA SER A 94 14.89 -9.12 12.47
C SER A 94 15.58 -10.41 12.03
N ILE A 95 16.11 -10.44 10.80
CA ILE A 95 16.83 -11.59 10.23
C ILE A 95 18.29 -11.18 10.03
N ALA A 96 19.20 -11.90 10.67
CA ALA A 96 20.64 -11.66 10.59
C ALA A 96 21.40 -12.83 9.96
N ASP A 97 20.81 -14.03 9.96
CA ASP A 97 21.43 -15.29 9.59
C ASP A 97 20.38 -16.35 9.21
N ARG A 98 20.86 -17.53 8.77
CA ARG A 98 20.01 -18.66 8.41
C ARG A 98 19.07 -19.10 9.55
N PRO A 99 19.53 -19.30 10.81
CA PRO A 99 18.63 -19.66 11.90
C PRO A 99 17.50 -18.64 12.15
N SER A 100 17.79 -17.34 12.12
CA SER A 100 16.77 -16.30 12.30
C SER A 100 15.78 -16.24 11.13
N PHE A 101 16.22 -16.51 9.90
CA PHE A 101 15.34 -16.65 8.74
C PHE A 101 14.36 -17.82 8.87
N GLU A 102 14.85 -18.99 9.29
CA GLU A 102 14.03 -20.20 9.47
C GLU A 102 13.04 -20.05 10.63
N ALA A 103 13.44 -19.33 11.68
CA ALA A 103 12.57 -19.04 12.83
C ALA A 103 11.60 -17.88 12.59
N TYR A 104 11.76 -17.12 11.51
CA TYR A 104 10.95 -15.95 11.25
C TYR A 104 9.47 -16.34 11.00
N PRO A 105 8.50 -15.65 11.62
CA PRO A 105 7.08 -15.98 11.49
C PRO A 105 6.52 -15.46 10.16
N TRP A 106 6.87 -16.15 9.07
CA TRP A 106 6.42 -15.82 7.72
C TRP A 106 4.88 -15.81 7.63
N PRO A 107 4.26 -14.65 7.37
CA PRO A 107 2.81 -14.53 7.29
C PRO A 107 2.28 -15.25 6.05
N LYS A 108 1.07 -15.81 6.16
CA LYS A 108 0.38 -16.47 5.06
C LYS A 108 -0.72 -15.58 4.51
N PRO A 109 -0.75 -15.29 3.20
CA PRO A 109 -1.79 -14.44 2.61
C PRO A 109 -3.21 -14.98 2.82
N GLU A 110 -3.37 -16.30 2.96
CA GLU A 110 -4.64 -16.97 3.17
C GLU A 110 -5.26 -16.68 4.54
N ASP A 111 -4.45 -16.29 5.52
CA ASP A 111 -4.91 -15.98 6.89
C ASP A 111 -5.44 -14.55 7.01
N CYS A 112 -5.37 -13.75 5.94
CA CYS A 112 -5.79 -12.36 5.94
C CYS A 112 -7.29 -12.18 5.66
N ASP A 113 -7.87 -11.14 6.25
CA ASP A 113 -9.25 -10.72 5.98
C ASP A 113 -9.31 -9.75 4.79
N TYR A 114 -9.95 -10.19 3.70
CA TYR A 114 -10.15 -9.43 2.48
C TYR A 114 -11.55 -8.81 2.35
N SER A 115 -12.42 -8.99 3.36
CA SER A 115 -13.81 -8.52 3.35
C SER A 115 -13.96 -7.02 3.08
N CYS A 116 -12.90 -6.23 3.34
CA CYS A 116 -12.85 -4.79 3.09
C CYS A 116 -13.29 -4.40 1.68
N ILE A 117 -12.78 -5.12 0.68
CA ILE A 117 -13.04 -4.79 -0.72
C ILE A 117 -14.51 -5.05 -1.05
N GLU A 118 -15.03 -6.22 -0.67
CA GLU A 118 -16.41 -6.61 -0.96
C GLU A 118 -17.43 -5.72 -0.25
N GLU A 119 -17.15 -5.32 1.00
CA GLU A 119 -18.02 -4.43 1.76
C GLU A 119 -18.09 -3.01 1.18
N LEU A 120 -16.98 -2.51 0.64
CA LEU A 120 -16.86 -1.13 0.17
C LEU A 120 -17.11 -0.99 -1.35
N ALA A 121 -17.02 -2.06 -2.12
CA ALA A 121 -17.26 -2.04 -3.56
C ALA A 121 -18.63 -1.45 -3.96
N PRO A 122 -19.73 -1.71 -3.24
CA PRO A 122 -21.03 -1.08 -3.53
C PRO A 122 -21.06 0.43 -3.32
N GLU A 123 -20.10 0.99 -2.56
CA GLU A 123 -20.01 2.43 -2.30
C GLU A 123 -19.23 3.18 -3.40
N LEU A 124 -18.56 2.48 -4.32
CA LEU A 124 -17.87 3.11 -5.44
C LEU A 124 -18.87 3.75 -6.43
N PRO A 125 -18.54 4.93 -6.98
CA PRO A 125 -19.28 5.46 -8.11
C PRO A 125 -19.27 4.48 -9.29
N LYS A 126 -20.39 4.42 -10.01
CA LYS A 126 -20.47 3.62 -11.25
C LYS A 126 -19.35 4.03 -12.21
N GLY A 127 -18.58 3.04 -12.66
CA GLY A 127 -17.46 3.22 -13.58
C GLY A 127 -16.09 3.36 -12.92
N SER A 128 -16.04 3.55 -11.59
CA SER A 128 -14.81 3.49 -10.81
C SER A 128 -14.43 2.04 -10.45
N LYS A 129 -13.14 1.82 -10.14
CA LYS A 129 -12.65 0.58 -9.53
C LYS A 129 -11.69 0.86 -8.38
N PHE A 130 -11.44 -0.15 -7.55
CA PHE A 130 -10.32 -0.13 -6.63
C PHE A 130 -9.01 -0.48 -7.33
N ILE A 131 -7.95 0.20 -6.94
CA ILE A 131 -6.57 -0.23 -7.19
C ILE A 131 -6.01 -0.71 -5.85
N VAL A 132 -5.73 -2.01 -5.79
CA VAL A 132 -5.21 -2.66 -4.60
C VAL A 132 -3.69 -2.54 -4.57
N TRP A 133 -3.14 -2.19 -3.42
CA TRP A 133 -1.70 -2.20 -3.17
C TRP A 133 -1.35 -3.08 -1.97
N GLY A 134 -0.16 -3.68 -2.02
CA GLY A 134 0.41 -4.55 -0.98
C GLY A 134 1.43 -3.82 -0.09
N PRO A 135 2.05 -4.51 0.88
CA PRO A 135 2.96 -3.91 1.86
C PRO A 135 4.36 -3.65 1.29
N GLY A 136 4.46 -2.87 0.22
CA GLY A 136 5.73 -2.53 -0.42
C GLY A 136 6.26 -3.62 -1.37
N GLY A 137 7.35 -3.30 -2.06
CA GLY A 137 8.04 -4.18 -3.00
C GLY A 137 8.96 -5.20 -2.32
N VAL A 138 9.45 -6.16 -3.10
CA VAL A 138 10.34 -7.23 -2.60
C VAL A 138 11.58 -6.66 -1.91
N LEU A 139 12.27 -5.72 -2.57
CA LEU A 139 13.48 -5.10 -2.01
C LEU A 139 13.20 -4.28 -0.75
N GLU A 140 12.07 -3.57 -0.69
CA GLU A 140 11.68 -2.78 0.48
C GLU A 140 11.46 -3.68 1.70
N ASN A 141 10.79 -4.81 1.50
CA ASN A 141 10.57 -5.81 2.55
C ASN A 141 11.87 -6.51 2.95
N ALA A 142 12.71 -6.90 1.99
CA ALA A 142 14.03 -7.47 2.29
C ALA A 142 14.87 -6.52 3.15
N ILE A 143 14.93 -5.23 2.79
CA ILE A 143 15.61 -4.20 3.58
C ILE A 143 14.99 -4.05 4.96
N ALA A 144 13.67 -4.04 5.09
CA ALA A 144 13.00 -3.94 6.39
C ALA A 144 13.32 -5.14 7.29
N LEU A 145 13.49 -6.33 6.71
CA LEU A 145 13.75 -7.58 7.43
C LEU A 145 15.19 -7.75 7.86
N VAL A 146 16.16 -7.38 7.03
CA VAL A 146 17.59 -7.65 7.32
C VAL A 146 18.43 -6.38 7.53
N GLY A 147 17.95 -5.23 7.05
CA GLY A 147 18.67 -3.97 6.99
C GLY A 147 19.42 -3.77 5.67
N TYR A 148 19.47 -2.54 5.16
CA TYR A 148 20.07 -2.26 3.84
C TYR A 148 21.56 -2.62 3.74
N GLN A 149 22.38 -2.18 4.70
CA GLN A 149 23.81 -2.46 4.70
C GLN A 149 24.06 -3.97 4.90
N ASN A 150 23.31 -4.59 5.80
CA ASN A 150 23.40 -6.02 6.06
C ASN A 150 23.03 -6.82 4.81
N LEU A 151 21.98 -6.43 4.07
CA LEU A 151 21.61 -7.04 2.81
C LEU A 151 22.77 -6.96 1.80
N CYS A 152 23.40 -5.80 1.67
CA CYS A 152 24.57 -5.63 0.80
C CYS A 152 25.71 -6.58 1.19
N MET A 153 26.03 -6.71 2.48
CA MET A 153 27.08 -7.64 2.94
C MET A 153 26.69 -9.11 2.74
N MET A 154 25.44 -9.46 3.04
CA MET A 154 24.89 -10.80 2.90
C MET A 154 24.94 -11.30 1.46
N THR A 155 24.77 -10.42 0.46
CA THR A 155 24.94 -10.83 -0.96
C THR A 155 26.32 -11.41 -1.28
N MET A 156 27.36 -11.02 -0.51
CA MET A 156 28.73 -11.49 -0.68
C MET A 156 29.04 -12.67 0.25
N ASP A 157 28.62 -12.59 1.51
CA ASP A 157 28.98 -13.54 2.56
C ASP A 157 28.08 -14.79 2.56
N ASP A 158 26.78 -14.62 2.24
CA ASP A 158 25.78 -15.69 2.17
C ASP A 158 24.76 -15.43 1.02
N PRO A 159 25.20 -15.66 -0.24
CA PRO A 159 24.35 -15.44 -1.42
C PRO A 159 23.16 -16.41 -1.50
N GLU A 160 23.19 -17.53 -0.76
CA GLU A 160 22.07 -18.47 -0.69
C GLU A 160 20.96 -17.90 0.19
N LEU A 161 21.29 -17.42 1.40
CA LEU A 161 20.32 -16.76 2.27
C LEU A 161 19.71 -15.53 1.60
N THR A 162 20.52 -14.75 0.87
CA THR A 162 20.01 -13.60 0.09
C THR A 162 19.02 -14.00 -0.99
N ARG A 163 19.15 -15.19 -1.58
CA ARG A 163 18.23 -15.70 -2.60
C ARG A 163 16.92 -16.20 -2.00
N ASP A 164 16.97 -16.73 -0.80
CA ASP A 164 15.80 -17.29 -0.11
C ASP A 164 14.90 -16.21 0.53
N LEU A 165 15.47 -15.03 0.81
CA LEU A 165 14.77 -13.80 1.20
C LEU A 165 13.89 -13.23 0.08
#